data_AF-A0A804RQR3-F1
#
_entry.id   AF-A0A804RQR3-F1
#
_cell.length_a   1.000
_cell.length_b   1.000
_cell.length_c   1.000
_cell.angle_alpha   90.00
_cell.angle_beta   90.00
_cell.angle_gamma   90.00
#
_symmetry.space_group_name_H-M   'P 1'
#
loop_
_entity.id
_entity.type
_entity.pdbx_description
1 polymer ?
#
loop_
_entity_poly.entity_id
_entity_poly.type
_entity_poly.pdbx_seq_one_letter_code
_entity_poly.pdbx_strand_id
1 'polypeptide(L)'
;LKYIGGTDISFLKEDPSTACAAVVVLNADTLEVVHEEFNVVRLQVPYIPGFLAFREAPVLLGLLEKVKINAPHFCPQLLMVDGNGLLHPRGFGLACHLGVLADIPTIGVGKNVGYFSAVAQFQLTSRSINIQLLRILSPNSISQCSPSFREH
;
A
#
# COMPACT_ATOMS: atom_id res chain seq x y z
N LEU A 1 4.04 -12.18 15.82
CA LEU A 1 3.92 -11.45 14.55
C LEU A 1 5.09 -11.87 13.68
N LYS A 2 4.87 -12.45 12.50
CA LYS A 2 5.89 -13.01 11.60
C LYS A 2 5.95 -12.29 10.26
N TYR A 3 4.80 -11.92 9.70
CA TYR A 3 4.71 -11.23 8.41
C TYR A 3 4.01 -9.89 8.55
N ILE A 4 4.65 -8.83 8.05
CA ILE A 4 4.14 -7.46 8.04
C ILE A 4 3.99 -7.02 6.59
N GLY A 5 2.78 -6.62 6.22
CA GLY A 5 2.48 -6.07 4.91
C GLY A 5 2.67 -4.56 4.92
N GLY A 6 3.12 -4.03 3.80
CA GLY A 6 3.19 -2.61 3.50
C GLY A 6 2.50 -2.33 2.17
N THR A 7 1.67 -1.30 2.11
CA THR A 7 0.96 -0.97 0.86
C THR A 7 0.86 0.54 0.64
N ASP A 8 0.99 0.92 -0.62
CA ASP A 8 0.90 2.30 -1.09
C ASP A 8 0.36 2.30 -2.53
N ILE A 9 -0.17 3.44 -2.94
CA ILE A 9 -0.66 3.71 -4.29
C ILE A 9 -0.12 5.04 -4.77
N SER A 10 0.52 5.02 -5.92
CA SER A 10 1.07 6.21 -6.58
C SER A 10 0.37 6.46 -7.91
N PHE A 11 0.15 7.73 -8.22
CA PHE A 11 -0.51 8.16 -9.44
C PHE A 11 0.53 8.62 -10.47
N LEU A 12 0.28 8.32 -11.74
CA LEU A 12 1.09 8.90 -12.82
C LEU A 12 0.83 10.41 -12.88
N LYS A 13 1.90 11.18 -13.08
CA LYS A 13 1.82 12.65 -13.10
C LYS A 13 1.14 13.15 -14.37
N GLU A 14 1.36 12.44 -15.46
CA GLU A 14 0.89 12.75 -16.81
C GLU A 14 -0.59 12.38 -16.98
N ASP A 15 -1.04 11.31 -16.31
CA ASP A 15 -2.43 10.85 -16.30
C ASP A 15 -2.86 10.46 -14.86
N PRO A 16 -3.48 11.38 -14.11
CA PRO A 16 -3.98 11.11 -12.76
C PRO A 16 -5.12 10.07 -12.69
N SER A 17 -5.66 9.62 -13.84
CA SER A 17 -6.59 8.49 -13.88
C SER A 17 -5.85 7.15 -13.78
N THR A 18 -4.55 7.12 -14.06
CA THR A 18 -3.71 5.93 -13.98
C THR A 18 -2.92 5.92 -12.68
N ALA A 19 -3.00 4.81 -11.95
CA ALA A 19 -2.29 4.60 -10.69
C ALA A 19 -1.60 3.23 -10.69
N CYS A 20 -0.48 3.14 -9.99
CA CYS A 20 0.14 1.88 -9.62
C CYS A 20 -0.05 1.67 -8.12
N ALA A 21 -0.61 0.54 -7.75
CA ALA A 21 -0.71 0.11 -6.36
C ALA A 21 0.27 -1.03 -6.13
N ALA A 22 0.83 -1.11 -4.92
CA ALA A 22 1.76 -2.16 -4.54
C ALA A 22 1.49 -2.66 -3.12
N VAL A 23 1.76 -3.93 -2.89
CA VAL A 23 1.82 -4.59 -1.59
C VAL A 23 3.16 -5.30 -1.49
N VAL A 24 3.88 -5.07 -0.40
CA VAL A 24 5.12 -5.75 -0.05
C VAL A 24 4.90 -6.48 1.26
N VAL A 25 5.35 -7.72 1.37
CA VAL A 25 5.33 -8.48 2.62
C VAL A 25 6.77 -8.67 3.10
N LEU A 26 7.02 -8.27 4.34
CA LEU A 26 8.28 -8.48 5.03
C LEU A 26 8.18 -9.60 6.06
N ASN A 27 9.26 -10.35 6.25
CA ASN A 27 9.50 -11.10 7.48
C ASN A 27 9.85 -10.10 8.60
N ALA A 28 9.14 -10.16 9.72
CA ALA A 28 9.25 -9.19 10.82
C ALA A 28 10.59 -9.28 11.58
N ASP A 29 11.23 -10.45 11.58
CA ASP A 29 12.49 -10.69 12.28
C ASP A 29 13.70 -10.28 11.42
N THR A 30 13.66 -10.60 10.12
CA THR A 30 14.79 -10.34 9.21
C THR A 30 14.65 -9.04 8.41
N LEU A 31 13.45 -8.46 8.35
CA LEU A 31 13.08 -7.34 7.47
C LEU A 31 13.29 -7.61 5.97
N GLU A 32 13.48 -8.88 5.60
CA GLU A 32 13.59 -9.30 4.21
C GLU A 32 12.20 -9.32 3.56
N VAL A 33 12.16 -8.90 2.30
CA VAL A 33 10.98 -9.04 1.45
C VAL A 33 10.77 -10.52 1.14
N VAL A 34 9.61 -11.03 1.49
CA VAL A 34 9.22 -12.42 1.19
C VAL A 34 8.20 -12.52 0.06
N HIS A 35 7.47 -11.45 -0.24
CA HIS A 35 6.52 -11.40 -1.35
C HIS A 35 6.23 -9.96 -1.78
N GLU A 36 5.91 -9.77 -3.05
CA GLU A 36 5.48 -8.49 -3.62
C GLU A 36 4.35 -8.71 -4.62
N GLU A 37 3.35 -7.85 -4.60
CA GLU A 37 2.30 -7.77 -5.61
C GLU A 37 2.13 -6.32 -6.03
N PHE A 38 1.84 -6.09 -7.30
CA PHE A 38 1.47 -4.76 -7.77
C PHE A 38 0.47 -4.83 -8.91
N ASN A 39 -0.17 -3.71 -9.18
CA ASN A 39 -1.11 -3.59 -10.27
C ASN A 39 -1.18 -2.15 -10.77
N VAL A 40 -1.11 -1.98 -12.09
CA VAL A 40 -1.39 -0.71 -12.74
C VAL A 40 -2.87 -0.68 -13.08
N VAL A 41 -3.59 0.27 -12.51
CA VAL A 41 -5.04 0.39 -12.63
C VAL A 41 -5.42 1.76 -13.16
N ARG A 42 -6.51 1.79 -13.92
CA ARG A 42 -7.16 3.04 -14.31
C ARG A 42 -8.38 3.26 -13.44
N LEU A 43 -8.36 4.28 -12.60
CA LEU A 43 -9.46 4.61 -11.69
C LEU A 43 -10.59 5.30 -12.45
N GLN A 44 -11.75 4.64 -12.53
CA GLN A 44 -12.92 5.20 -13.20
C GLN A 44 -13.75 6.15 -12.30
N VAL A 45 -13.60 6.05 -10.98
CA VAL A 45 -14.32 6.92 -10.04
C VAL A 45 -13.64 8.30 -10.03
N PRO A 46 -14.38 9.42 -10.21
CA PRO A 46 -13.80 10.76 -10.10
C PRO A 46 -13.17 11.02 -8.74
N TYR A 47 -12.12 11.84 -8.69
CA TYR A 47 -11.57 12.31 -7.42
C TYR A 47 -12.61 13.19 -6.71
N ILE A 48 -13.08 12.73 -5.55
CA ILE A 48 -13.88 13.56 -4.64
C ILE A 48 -13.06 13.75 -3.36
N PRO A 49 -12.65 14.99 -3.02
CA PRO A 49 -11.91 15.27 -1.79
C PRO A 49 -12.57 14.63 -0.57
N GLY A 50 -11.77 13.99 0.27
CA GLY A 50 -12.23 13.21 1.42
C GLY A 50 -12.67 11.79 1.08
N PHE A 51 -13.06 11.44 -0.15
CA PHE A 51 -13.48 10.07 -0.52
C PHE A 51 -12.36 9.24 -1.19
N LEU A 52 -11.11 9.67 -1.08
CA LEU A 52 -9.94 8.94 -1.59
C LEU A 52 -9.91 7.47 -1.16
N ALA A 53 -10.22 7.21 0.11
CA ALA A 53 -10.24 5.86 0.66
C ALA A 53 -11.18 4.91 -0.11
N PHE A 54 -12.27 5.41 -0.71
CA PHE A 54 -13.17 4.59 -1.52
C PHE A 54 -12.62 4.28 -2.91
N ARG A 55 -11.74 5.13 -3.44
CA ARG A 55 -11.07 4.89 -4.72
C ARG A 55 -9.91 3.91 -4.56
N GLU A 56 -9.21 3.98 -3.45
CA GLU A 56 -7.94 3.26 -3.24
C GLU A 56 -8.15 1.91 -2.55
N ALA A 57 -9.05 1.81 -1.57
CA ALA A 57 -9.24 0.57 -0.81
C ALA A 57 -9.61 -0.64 -1.69
N PRO A 58 -10.49 -0.56 -2.70
CA PRO A 58 -10.79 -1.71 -3.56
C PRO A 58 -9.57 -2.20 -4.35
N VAL A 59 -8.69 -1.28 -4.78
CA VAL A 59 -7.47 -1.60 -5.52
C VAL A 59 -6.49 -2.34 -4.62
N LEU A 60 -6.24 -1.80 -3.43
CA LEU A 60 -5.32 -2.40 -2.46
C LEU A 60 -5.86 -3.74 -1.93
N LEU A 61 -7.17 -3.84 -1.71
CA LEU A 61 -7.82 -5.11 -1.36
C LEU A 61 -7.61 -6.16 -2.44
N GLY A 62 -7.75 -5.79 -3.72
CA GLY A 62 -7.46 -6.69 -4.84
C GLY A 62 -6.01 -7.22 -4.84
N LEU A 63 -5.04 -6.41 -4.42
CA LEU A 63 -3.66 -6.86 -4.24
C LEU A 63 -3.50 -7.81 -3.07
N LEU A 64 -4.15 -7.54 -1.93
CA LEU A 64 -4.12 -8.46 -0.79
C LEU A 64 -4.75 -9.82 -1.13
N GLU A 65 -5.80 -9.84 -1.95
CA GLU A 65 -6.35 -11.09 -2.48
C GLU A 65 -5.36 -11.81 -3.42
N LYS A 66 -4.62 -11.08 -4.26
CA LYS A 66 -3.52 -11.70 -5.03
C LYS A 66 -2.45 -12.32 -4.13
N VAL A 67 -2.06 -11.66 -3.04
CA VAL A 67 -1.12 -12.24 -2.06
C VAL A 67 -1.69 -13.55 -1.47
N LYS A 68 -2.97 -13.56 -1.10
CA LYS A 68 -3.63 -14.78 -0.58
C LYS A 68 -3.63 -15.94 -1.58
N ILE A 69 -3.78 -15.63 -2.87
CA ILE A 69 -3.80 -16.65 -3.94
C ILE A 69 -2.39 -17.11 -4.29
N ASN A 70 -1.47 -16.18 -4.51
CA ASN A 70 -0.14 -16.44 -5.07
C ASN A 70 0.86 -16.90 -4.00
N ALA A 71 0.71 -16.42 -2.76
CA ALA A 71 1.60 -16.68 -1.65
C ALA A 71 0.85 -16.76 -0.31
N PRO A 72 -0.09 -17.72 -0.13
CA PRO A 72 -0.93 -17.83 1.07
C PRO A 72 -0.12 -17.95 2.36
N HIS A 73 1.07 -18.56 2.31
CA HIS A 73 1.96 -18.70 3.48
C HIS A 73 2.57 -17.39 3.96
N PHE A 74 2.55 -16.35 3.11
CA PHE A 74 3.08 -15.01 3.38
C PHE A 74 1.95 -13.98 3.54
N CYS A 75 0.72 -14.40 3.84
CA CYS A 75 -0.33 -13.44 4.19
C CYS A 75 0.09 -12.58 5.41
N PRO A 76 0.01 -11.23 5.30
CA PRO A 76 0.45 -10.36 6.37
C PRO A 76 -0.51 -10.45 7.57
N GLN A 77 0.06 -10.46 8.77
CA GLN A 77 -0.69 -10.46 10.03
C GLN A 77 -0.92 -9.04 10.58
N LEU A 78 -0.17 -8.08 10.05
CA LEU A 78 -0.26 -6.65 10.31
C LEU A 78 -0.05 -5.94 8.98
N LEU A 79 -0.88 -4.96 8.66
CA LEU A 79 -0.75 -4.15 7.46
C LEU A 79 -0.37 -2.71 7.82
N MET A 80 0.60 -2.16 7.10
CA MET A 80 1.00 -0.77 7.17
C MET A 80 0.57 -0.08 5.87
N VAL A 81 -0.17 1.00 5.98
CA VAL A 81 -0.78 1.69 4.83
C VAL A 81 -0.28 3.13 4.80
N ASP A 82 0.24 3.63 3.67
CA ASP A 82 0.52 5.07 3.51
C ASP A 82 -0.81 5.85 3.41
N GLY A 83 -1.38 6.15 4.58
CA GLY A 83 -2.69 6.77 4.69
C GLY A 83 -3.14 6.91 6.15
N ASN A 84 -4.17 7.72 6.35
CA ASN A 84 -4.72 7.94 7.69
C ASN A 84 -5.60 6.76 8.14
N GLY A 85 -5.54 6.44 9.44
CA GLY A 85 -6.51 5.58 10.12
C GLY A 85 -7.57 6.39 10.86
N LEU A 86 -7.70 6.17 12.17
CA LEU A 86 -8.65 6.87 13.05
C LEU A 86 -8.44 8.39 13.09
N LEU A 87 -7.21 8.84 12.83
CA LEU A 87 -6.85 10.27 12.79
C LEU A 87 -7.36 10.99 11.54
N HIS A 88 -8.03 10.29 10.61
CA HIS A 88 -8.70 10.95 9.49
C HIS A 88 -9.76 11.94 10.02
N PRO A 89 -10.01 13.09 9.36
CA PRO A 89 -10.99 14.09 9.84
C PRO A 89 -12.42 13.58 10.09
N ARG A 90 -12.75 12.40 9.54
CA ARG A 90 -14.05 11.72 9.73
C ARG A 90 -13.96 10.50 10.65
N GLY A 91 -12.87 10.31 11.39
CA GLY A 91 -12.63 9.16 12.26
C GLY A 91 -12.34 7.84 11.55
N PHE A 92 -12.41 7.80 10.22
CA PHE A 92 -12.28 6.58 9.43
C PHE A 92 -11.58 6.87 8.08
N GLY A 93 -10.26 6.68 8.06
CA GLY A 93 -9.42 6.85 6.86
C GLY A 93 -9.14 5.56 6.10
N LEU A 94 -8.27 5.64 5.09
CA LEU A 94 -7.88 4.52 4.24
C LEU A 94 -7.40 3.31 5.04
N ALA A 95 -6.54 3.51 6.04
CA ALA A 95 -5.98 2.40 6.82
C ALA A 95 -7.07 1.66 7.61
N CYS A 96 -8.05 2.38 8.17
CA CYS A 96 -9.20 1.75 8.84
C CYS A 96 -10.10 1.03 7.84
N HIS A 97 -10.40 1.67 6.71
CA HIS A 97 -11.27 1.10 5.68
C HIS A 97 -10.70 -0.19 5.12
N LEU A 98 -9.43 -0.17 4.71
CA LEU A 98 -8.74 -1.34 4.18
C LEU A 98 -8.61 -2.43 5.24
N GLY A 99 -8.27 -2.08 6.49
CA GLY A 99 -8.13 -3.05 7.57
C GLY A 99 -9.44 -3.80 7.89
N VAL A 100 -10.58 -3.10 7.86
CA VAL A 100 -11.90 -3.72 8.03
C VAL A 100 -12.22 -4.65 6.86
N LEU A 101 -12.01 -4.21 5.62
CA LEU A 101 -12.32 -5.03 4.44
C LEU A 101 -11.40 -6.25 4.30
N ALA A 102 -10.13 -6.11 4.66
CA ALA A 102 -9.15 -7.18 4.59
C ALA A 102 -9.22 -8.16 5.77
N ASP A 103 -9.87 -7.76 6.86
CA ASP A 103 -9.84 -8.42 8.18
C ASP A 103 -8.39 -8.61 8.70
N ILE A 104 -7.60 -7.54 8.62
CA ILE A 104 -6.20 -7.52 9.05
C ILE A 104 -5.97 -6.32 9.97
N PRO A 105 -5.37 -6.50 11.16
CA PRO A 105 -4.90 -5.39 11.97
C PRO A 105 -4.08 -4.42 11.13
N THR A 106 -4.47 -3.14 11.11
CA THR A 106 -3.90 -2.16 10.16
C THR A 106 -3.48 -0.87 10.85
N ILE A 107 -2.29 -0.39 10.51
CA ILE A 107 -1.71 0.87 11.01
C ILE A 107 -1.56 1.84 9.82
N GLY A 108 -2.09 3.04 10.00
CA GLY A 108 -1.86 4.15 9.06
C GLY A 108 -0.51 4.81 9.30
N VAL A 109 0.34 4.84 8.28
CA VAL A 109 1.67 5.45 8.29
C VAL A 109 1.61 6.71 7.41
N GLY A 110 0.87 7.71 7.87
CA GLY A 110 0.76 8.98 7.14
C GLY A 110 2.05 9.80 7.22
N LYS A 111 2.27 10.64 6.20
CA LYS A 111 3.47 11.50 6.07
C LYS A 111 3.65 12.56 7.17
N ASN A 112 2.63 12.84 7.99
CA ASN A 112 2.63 13.93 8.98
C ASN A 112 2.19 13.49 10.39
N VAL A 113 2.59 12.32 10.87
CA VAL A 113 2.33 11.95 12.28
C VAL A 113 3.39 12.64 13.15
N GLY A 114 2.98 13.70 13.86
CA GLY A 114 3.86 14.48 14.73
C GLY A 114 4.57 13.60 15.77
N TYR A 115 5.90 13.73 15.83
CA TYR A 115 6.77 13.48 16.99
C TYR A 115 6.53 12.25 17.89
N PHE A 116 5.85 11.20 17.42
CA PHE A 116 5.85 9.95 18.16
C PHE A 116 7.10 9.17 17.75
N SER A 117 8.08 9.18 18.65
CA SER A 117 9.26 8.31 18.68
C SER A 117 8.84 6.84 18.86
N ALA A 118 7.97 6.33 18.00
CA ALA A 118 7.50 4.96 18.05
C ALA A 118 8.69 4.05 17.73
N VAL A 119 9.02 3.20 18.71
CA VAL A 119 9.90 2.01 18.71
C VAL A 119 10.80 1.84 17.47
N ALA A 120 12.11 1.75 17.67
CA ALA A 120 13.11 1.61 16.61
C ALA A 120 12.74 0.55 15.55
N GLN A 121 12.15 -0.57 15.95
CA GLN A 121 11.69 -1.62 15.03
C GLN A 121 10.55 -1.17 14.10
N PHE A 122 9.59 -0.38 14.58
CA PHE A 122 8.53 0.18 13.74
C PHE A 122 9.10 1.16 12.70
N GLN A 123 10.06 2.00 13.09
CA GLN A 123 10.76 2.90 12.17
C GLN A 123 11.56 2.13 11.11
N LEU A 124 12.29 1.08 11.52
CA LEU A 124 13.05 0.24 10.58
C LEU A 124 12.12 -0.50 9.62
N THR A 125 11.04 -1.10 10.11
CA THR A 125 10.03 -1.80 9.30
C THR A 125 9.39 -0.84 8.30
N SER A 126 8.96 0.34 8.76
CA SER A 126 8.37 1.38 7.90
C SER A 126 9.35 1.82 6.81
N ARG A 127 10.63 1.98 7.13
CA ARG A 127 11.67 2.35 6.16
C ARG A 127 11.89 1.25 5.13
N SER A 128 12.03 -0.01 5.55
CA SER A 128 12.20 -1.14 4.62
C SER A 128 11.01 -1.28 3.68
N ILE A 129 9.78 -1.17 4.20
CA ILE A 129 8.56 -1.15 3.39
C ILE A 129 8.58 0.00 2.39
N ASN A 130 8.85 1.22 2.84
CA ASN A 130 8.83 2.40 1.97
C ASN A 130 9.89 2.34 0.86
N ILE A 131 11.08 1.83 1.13
CA ILE A 131 12.14 1.67 0.12
C ILE A 131 11.65 0.71 -0.99
N GLN A 132 11.03 -0.40 -0.63
CA GLN A 132 10.55 -1.39 -1.60
C GLN A 132 9.32 -0.89 -2.36
N LEU A 133 8.37 -0.24 -1.68
CA LEU A 133 7.23 0.40 -2.34
C LEU A 133 7.69 1.47 -3.32
N LEU A 134 8.64 2.34 -2.96
CA LEU A 134 9.19 3.36 -3.87
C LEU A 134 9.86 2.72 -5.11
N ARG A 135 10.53 1.58 -4.94
CA ARG A 135 11.12 0.83 -6.06
C ARG A 135 10.05 0.33 -7.02
N ILE A 136 8.97 -0.27 -6.50
CA ILE A 136 7.86 -0.80 -7.30
C ILE A 136 7.06 0.32 -7.96
N LEU A 137 6.80 1.39 -7.22
CA LEU A 137 6.00 2.54 -7.63
C LEU A 137 6.80 3.58 -8.44
N SER A 138 8.06 3.31 -8.76
CA SER A 138 8.86 4.19 -9.60
C SER A 138 8.31 4.20 -11.04
N PRO A 139 8.30 5.36 -11.74
CA PRO A 139 7.80 5.44 -13.12
C PRO A 139 8.45 4.42 -14.07
N ASN A 140 9.73 4.14 -13.89
CA ASN A 140 10.47 3.17 -14.69
C ASN A 140 10.01 1.72 -14.45
N SER A 141 9.66 1.38 -13.21
CA SER A 141 9.12 0.06 -12.88
C SER A 141 7.70 -0.11 -13.43
N ILE A 142 6.89 0.95 -13.35
CA ILE A 142 5.49 0.97 -13.82
C ILE A 142 5.43 0.82 -15.35
N SER A 143 6.29 1.52 -16.09
CA SER A 143 6.31 1.48 -17.56
C SER A 143 6.72 0.11 -18.10
N GLN A 144 7.59 -0.62 -17.40
CA GLN A 144 8.00 -1.98 -17.79
C GLN A 144 6.87 -3.01 -17.63
N CYS A 145 5.93 -2.76 -16.73
CA CYS A 145 4.89 -3.73 -16.37
C CYS A 145 3.55 -3.52 -17.10
N SER A 146 3.36 -2.37 -17.74
CA SER A 146 2.14 -2.08 -18.50
C SER A 146 2.41 -2.23 -20.01
N PRO A 147 1.73 -3.16 -20.72
CA PRO A 147 1.85 -3.28 -22.17
C PRO A 147 1.56 -1.96 -22.91
N SER A 148 0.72 -1.10 -22.32
CA SER A 148 0.33 0.20 -22.88
C SER A 148 1.44 1.26 -22.91
N PHE A 149 2.59 1.04 -22.26
CA PHE A 149 3.71 2.00 -22.24
C PHE A 149 4.86 1.64 -23.19
N ARG A 150 4.76 0.54 -23.96
CA ARG A 150 5.79 0.21 -24.97
C ARG A 150 5.69 1.02 -26.27
N GLU A 151 4.67 1.86 -26.42
CA GLU A 151 4.46 2.64 -27.65
C GLU A 151 4.16 4.11 -27.34
N HIS A 152 5.12 4.84 -26.75
CA HIS A 152 5.26 6.31 -26.84
C HIS A 152 6.70 6.70 -26.54
#